data_AF-A0A7X8KTZ8-F1
#
_entry.id   AF-A0A7X8KTZ8-F1
#
_cell.length_a   1.000
_cell.length_b   1.000
_cell.length_c   1.000
_cell.angle_alpha   90.00
_cell.angle_beta   90.00
_cell.angle_gamma   90.00
#
_symmetry.space_group_name_H-M   'P 1'
#
loop_
_entity.id
_entity.type
_entity.pdbx_description
1 polymer ?
#
loop_
_entity_poly.entity_id
_entity_poly.type
_entity_poly.pdbx_seq_one_letter_code
_entity_poly.pdbx_strand_id
1 'polypeptide(L)'
;MRVIKINRKIFLLYTMIVVLSFLVVSNQERVISVITQNLKPIYSVKTEKPQIGITFDISWGEQNVQPILDILKSENVKATFFLSSPWAEKKPELVQAIVKGGHEIGSHGRRHVDLNTLSEKELTTELDSSKESLEKLSGQKINLLRTPNGAYDNKVIS
;
A
#
# COMPACT_ATOMS: atom_id res chain seq x y z
N MET A 1 30.93 3.06 -56.30
CA MET A 1 30.08 2.41 -55.27
C MET A 1 31.00 1.89 -54.15
N ARG A 2 30.96 2.48 -52.94
CA ARG A 2 31.82 2.05 -51.82
C ARG A 2 31.14 0.89 -51.08
N VAL A 3 31.72 -0.30 -51.14
CA VAL A 3 31.25 -1.47 -50.39
C VAL A 3 31.96 -1.50 -49.04
N ILE A 4 31.22 -1.29 -47.96
CA ILE A 4 31.74 -1.35 -46.59
C ILE A 4 31.70 -2.83 -46.15
N LYS A 5 32.87 -3.44 -45.94
CA LYS A 5 32.98 -4.80 -45.39
C LYS A 5 33.05 -4.73 -43.86
N ILE A 6 31.98 -5.16 -43.18
CA ILE A 6 31.94 -5.23 -41.71
C ILE A 6 32.34 -6.65 -41.28
N ASN A 7 33.24 -6.78 -40.30
CA ASN A 7 33.63 -8.08 -39.75
C ASN A 7 32.44 -8.71 -39.03
N ARG A 8 32.12 -9.98 -39.34
CA ARG A 8 31.00 -10.72 -38.72
C ARG A 8 31.06 -10.70 -37.19
N LYS A 9 32.26 -10.77 -36.58
CA LYS A 9 32.42 -10.68 -35.13
C LYS A 9 32.04 -9.30 -34.57
N ILE A 10 32.41 -8.23 -35.29
CA ILE A 10 32.06 -6.85 -34.91
C ILE A 10 30.56 -6.64 -35.05
N PHE A 11 29.95 -7.11 -36.14
CA PHE A 11 28.50 -7.05 -36.32
C PHE A 11 27.76 -7.78 -35.20
N LEU A 12 28.18 -9.02 -34.87
CA LEU A 12 27.58 -9.80 -33.78
C LEU A 12 27.71 -9.12 -32.42
N LEU A 13 28.86 -8.49 -32.13
CA LEU A 13 29.07 -7.74 -30.90
C LEU A 13 28.12 -6.54 -30.81
N TYR A 14 27.99 -5.75 -31.88
CA TYR A 14 27.05 -4.63 -31.90
C TYR A 14 25.61 -5.08 -31.71
N THR A 15 25.18 -6.15 -32.39
CA THR A 15 23.83 -6.70 -32.18
C THR A 15 23.61 -7.17 -30.74
N MET A 16 24.63 -7.79 -30.12
CA MET A 16 24.53 -8.21 -28.72
C MET A 16 24.38 -7.02 -27.77
N ILE A 17 25.15 -5.94 -27.98
CA ILE A 17 25.05 -4.71 -27.20
C ILE A 17 23.66 -4.08 -27.36
N VAL A 18 23.14 -3.97 -28.59
CA VAL A 18 21.81 -3.40 -28.84
C VAL A 18 20.71 -4.22 -28.15
N VAL A 19 20.80 -5.55 -28.20
CA VAL A 19 19.85 -6.43 -27.50
C VAL A 19 19.96 -6.26 -25.98
N LEU A 20 21.17 -6.21 -25.42
CA LEU A 20 21.37 -5.94 -23.99
C LEU A 20 20.83 -4.57 -23.57
N SER A 21 21.12 -3.52 -24.35
CA SER A 21 20.59 -2.18 -24.09
C SER A 21 19.07 -2.16 -24.17
N PHE A 22 18.47 -2.82 -25.15
CA PHE A 22 17.01 -2.94 -25.28
C PHE A 22 16.40 -3.66 -24.08
N LEU A 23 17.00 -4.78 -23.65
CA LEU A 23 16.55 -5.54 -22.47
C LEU A 23 16.67 -4.72 -21.17
N VAL A 24 17.71 -3.90 -21.03
CA VAL A 24 17.87 -3.00 -19.88
C VAL A 24 16.79 -1.91 -19.93
N VAL A 25 16.58 -1.26 -21.07
CA VAL A 25 15.55 -0.22 -21.25
C VAL A 25 14.15 -0.77 -20.99
N SER A 26 13.81 -1.95 -21.52
CA SER A 26 12.51 -2.58 -21.32
C SER A 26 12.25 -3.00 -19.88
N ASN A 27 13.30 -3.15 -19.06
CA ASN A 27 13.21 -3.58 -17.66
C ASN A 27 13.69 -2.50 -16.67
N GLN A 28 13.77 -1.23 -17.08
CA GLN A 28 14.36 -0.15 -16.26
C GLN A 28 13.78 -0.09 -14.84
N GLU A 29 12.45 -0.18 -14.67
CA GLU A 29 11.84 -0.14 -13.34
C GLU A 29 12.24 -1.30 -12.44
N ARG A 30 12.37 -2.51 -13.00
CA ARG A 30 12.77 -3.71 -12.25
C ARG A 30 14.25 -3.68 -11.90
N VAL A 31 15.09 -3.25 -12.83
CA VAL A 31 16.54 -3.14 -12.62
C VAL A 31 16.84 -2.08 -11.54
N ILE A 32 16.19 -0.92 -11.61
CA ILE A 32 16.36 0.14 -10.61
C ILE A 32 15.92 -0.35 -9.23
N SER A 33 14.73 -0.97 -9.08
CA SER A 33 14.27 -1.42 -7.76
C SER A 33 15.14 -2.49 -7.11
N VAL A 34 15.74 -3.39 -7.91
CA VAL A 34 16.66 -4.43 -7.41
C VAL A 34 17.98 -3.82 -6.95
N ILE A 35 18.46 -2.78 -7.63
CA ILE A 35 19.70 -2.09 -7.28
C ILE A 35 19.50 -1.12 -6.10
N THR A 36 18.34 -0.46 -5.99
CA THR A 36 18.08 0.56 -4.97
C THR A 36 17.44 0.05 -3.69
N GLN A 37 17.05 -1.23 -3.60
CA GLN A 37 16.27 -1.78 -2.49
C GLN A 37 15.00 -0.97 -2.16
N ASN A 38 14.41 -0.27 -3.14
CA ASN A 38 13.18 0.48 -2.88
C ASN A 38 12.04 -0.50 -2.65
N LEU A 39 11.62 -0.59 -1.38
CA LEU A 39 10.45 -1.33 -0.98
C LEU A 39 9.23 -0.68 -1.67
N LYS A 40 8.26 -1.51 -2.05
CA LYS A 40 7.01 -1.04 -2.65
C LYS A 40 5.83 -1.52 -1.80
N PRO A 41 4.85 -0.66 -1.51
CA PRO A 41 3.60 -1.10 -0.91
C PRO A 41 2.88 -2.12 -1.79
N ILE A 42 1.99 -2.89 -1.18
CA ILE A 42 1.14 -3.85 -1.90
C ILE A 42 -0.02 -3.07 -2.54
N TYR A 43 0.07 -2.83 -3.84
CA TYR A 43 -1.02 -2.21 -4.62
C TYR A 43 -1.98 -3.23 -5.22
N SER A 44 -1.45 -4.40 -5.59
CA SER A 44 -2.22 -5.51 -6.12
C SER A 44 -1.44 -6.81 -5.91
N VAL A 45 -2.17 -7.93 -5.95
CA VAL A 45 -1.60 -9.27 -5.89
C VAL A 45 -2.10 -10.07 -7.07
N LYS A 46 -1.27 -11.00 -7.55
CA LYS A 46 -1.73 -11.96 -8.54
C LYS A 46 -2.72 -12.92 -7.89
N THR A 47 -3.88 -13.08 -8.50
CA THR A 47 -4.92 -14.02 -8.06
C THR A 47 -5.11 -15.11 -9.10
N GLU A 48 -5.52 -16.30 -8.67
CA GLU A 48 -5.85 -17.41 -9.59
C GLU A 48 -7.22 -17.23 -10.23
N LYS A 49 -8.12 -16.52 -9.55
CA LYS A 49 -9.48 -16.21 -9.99
C LYS A 49 -9.70 -14.70 -10.03
N PRO A 50 -10.65 -14.17 -10.82
CA PRO A 50 -11.00 -12.75 -10.79
C PRO A 50 -11.52 -12.36 -9.39
N GLN A 51 -10.73 -11.56 -8.67
CA GLN A 51 -11.03 -11.12 -7.32
C GLN A 51 -10.62 -9.66 -7.17
N ILE A 52 -11.36 -8.92 -6.33
CA ILE A 52 -11.06 -7.54 -5.95
C ILE A 52 -11.14 -7.40 -4.44
N GLY A 53 -10.30 -6.54 -3.87
CA GLY A 53 -10.38 -6.14 -2.46
C GLY A 53 -11.00 -4.74 -2.37
N ILE A 54 -12.03 -4.58 -1.54
CA ILE A 54 -12.66 -3.29 -1.30
C ILE A 54 -12.15 -2.75 0.03
N THR A 55 -11.70 -1.49 0.01
CA THR A 55 -11.11 -0.83 1.18
C THR A 55 -11.63 0.59 1.33
N PHE A 56 -11.81 1.04 2.56
CA PHE A 56 -12.28 2.40 2.88
C PHE A 56 -11.32 3.08 3.86
N ASP A 57 -10.99 4.35 3.61
CA ASP A 57 -10.18 5.16 4.51
C ASP A 57 -11.09 6.13 5.26
N ILE A 58 -10.98 6.18 6.58
CA ILE A 58 -11.81 7.06 7.42
C ILE A 58 -10.92 7.86 8.36
N SER A 59 -10.87 9.17 8.11
CA SER A 59 -10.18 10.16 8.96
C SER A 59 -11.14 11.16 9.61
N TRP A 60 -12.37 11.27 9.11
CA TRP A 60 -13.40 12.21 9.57
C TRP A 60 -14.78 11.78 9.05
N GLY A 61 -15.84 12.42 9.57
CA GLY A 61 -17.22 12.12 9.19
C GLY A 61 -17.75 10.82 9.79
N GLU A 62 -19.06 10.62 9.71
CA GLU A 62 -19.74 9.45 10.31
C GLU A 62 -21.01 9.03 9.57
N GLN A 63 -21.65 9.98 8.89
CA GLN A 63 -22.94 9.82 8.24
C GLN A 63 -23.00 8.69 7.20
N ASN A 64 -21.86 8.36 6.59
CA ASN A 64 -21.80 7.37 5.52
C ASN A 64 -21.40 5.97 6.01
N VAL A 65 -20.92 5.82 7.26
CA VAL A 65 -20.44 4.52 7.75
C VAL A 65 -21.59 3.51 7.77
N GLN A 66 -22.71 3.85 8.40
CA GLN A 66 -23.85 2.92 8.50
C GLN A 66 -24.46 2.58 7.13
N PRO A 67 -24.74 3.54 6.23
CA PRO A 67 -25.20 3.22 4.87
C PRO A 67 -24.25 2.29 4.10
N ILE A 68 -22.93 2.48 4.22
CA ILE A 68 -21.94 1.59 3.59
C ILE A 68 -22.01 0.18 4.19
N LEU A 69 -22.10 0.06 5.52
CA LEU A 69 -22.21 -1.25 6.18
C LEU A 69 -23.50 -1.98 5.78
N ASP A 70 -24.61 -1.27 5.61
CA ASP A 70 -25.88 -1.85 5.19
C ASP A 70 -25.80 -2.41 3.76
N ILE A 71 -25.15 -1.69 2.85
CA ILE A 71 -24.91 -2.15 1.47
C ILE A 71 -23.97 -3.36 1.46
N LEU A 72 -22.85 -3.30 2.19
CA LEU A 72 -21.92 -4.44 2.26
C LEU A 72 -22.60 -5.69 2.81
N LYS A 73 -23.52 -5.51 3.78
CA LYS A 73 -24.32 -6.61 4.32
C LYS A 73 -25.32 -7.15 3.30
N SER A 74 -26.03 -6.30 2.55
CA SER A 74 -27.00 -6.75 1.53
C SER A 74 -26.33 -7.51 0.40
N GLU A 75 -25.14 -7.09 0.01
CA GLU A 75 -24.35 -7.75 -1.04
C GLU A 75 -23.53 -8.95 -0.52
N ASN A 76 -23.57 -9.22 0.79
CA ASN A 76 -22.77 -10.26 1.44
C ASN A 76 -21.25 -10.11 1.16
N VAL A 77 -20.77 -8.87 1.18
CA VAL A 77 -19.37 -8.51 0.89
C VAL A 77 -18.64 -8.12 2.17
N LYS A 78 -17.39 -8.54 2.29
CA LYS A 78 -16.45 -8.07 3.32
C LYS A 78 -15.47 -7.06 2.73
N ALA A 79 -14.96 -6.19 3.59
CA ALA A 79 -14.09 -5.07 3.23
C ALA A 79 -13.12 -4.80 4.36
N THR A 80 -12.05 -4.07 4.06
CA THR A 80 -11.07 -3.59 5.05
C THR A 80 -11.23 -2.09 5.25
N PHE A 81 -11.38 -1.65 6.50
CA PHE A 81 -11.51 -0.25 6.87
C PHE A 81 -10.21 0.25 7.51
N PHE A 82 -9.53 1.18 6.84
CA PHE A 82 -8.36 1.87 7.36
C PHE A 82 -8.81 3.08 8.18
N LEU A 83 -8.63 3.00 9.49
CA LEU A 83 -9.15 3.99 10.42
C LEU A 83 -8.03 4.88 10.97
N SER A 84 -8.28 6.18 10.99
CA SER A 84 -7.49 7.11 11.79
C SER A 84 -7.76 6.87 13.27
N SER A 85 -6.72 6.64 14.08
CA SER A 85 -6.93 6.29 15.50
C SER A 85 -7.65 7.37 16.31
N PRO A 86 -7.42 8.69 16.13
CA PRO A 86 -8.19 9.72 16.83
C PRO A 86 -9.66 9.77 16.42
N TRP A 87 -9.99 9.40 15.18
CA TRP A 87 -11.38 9.26 14.75
C TRP A 87 -12.03 8.07 15.44
N ALA A 88 -11.35 6.92 15.44
CA ALA A 88 -11.82 5.71 16.10
C ALA A 88 -12.04 5.90 17.60
N GLU A 89 -11.13 6.60 18.29
CA GLU A 89 -11.25 6.97 19.71
C GLU A 89 -12.50 7.82 20.00
N LYS A 90 -12.90 8.69 19.06
CA LYS A 90 -14.09 9.52 19.18
C LYS A 90 -15.38 8.81 18.78
N LYS A 91 -15.27 7.69 18.05
CA LYS A 91 -16.40 6.94 17.46
C LYS A 91 -16.31 5.44 17.72
N PRO A 92 -16.11 5.00 18.97
CA PRO A 92 -15.95 3.59 19.31
C PRO A 92 -17.15 2.74 18.88
N GLU A 93 -18.36 3.30 18.89
CA GLU A 93 -19.59 2.65 18.44
C GLU A 93 -19.56 2.28 16.95
N LEU A 94 -18.97 3.13 16.11
CA LEU A 94 -18.83 2.86 14.68
C LEU A 94 -17.74 1.83 14.41
N VAL A 95 -16.64 1.85 15.16
CA VAL A 95 -15.61 0.79 15.11
C VAL A 95 -16.26 -0.56 15.43
N GLN A 96 -17.07 -0.61 16.48
CA GLN A 96 -17.79 -1.82 16.87
C GLN A 96 -18.82 -2.26 15.83
N ALA A 97 -19.50 -1.33 15.16
CA ALA A 97 -20.40 -1.66 14.06
C ALA A 97 -19.65 -2.29 12.88
N ILE A 98 -18.49 -1.75 12.51
CA ILE A 98 -17.62 -2.31 11.46
C ILE A 98 -17.17 -3.73 11.83
N VAL A 99 -16.69 -3.94 13.05
CA VAL A 99 -16.25 -5.27 13.53
C VAL A 99 -17.41 -6.26 13.58
N LYS A 100 -18.58 -5.87 14.10
CA LYS A 100 -19.79 -6.72 14.12
C LYS A 100 -20.30 -7.07 12.72
N GLY A 101 -20.04 -6.21 11.73
CA GLY A 101 -20.26 -6.50 10.31
C GLY A 101 -19.32 -7.56 9.75
N GLY A 102 -18.29 -7.99 10.49
CA GLY A 102 -17.30 -8.98 10.06
C GLY A 102 -16.24 -8.39 9.13
N HIS A 103 -16.01 -7.08 9.19
CA HIS A 103 -15.02 -6.38 8.39
C HIS A 103 -13.66 -6.33 9.12
N GLU A 104 -12.58 -6.22 8.35
CA GLU A 104 -11.21 -6.10 8.87
C GLU A 104 -10.89 -4.62 9.17
N ILE A 105 -10.13 -4.37 10.22
CA ILE A 105 -9.60 -3.03 10.53
C ILE A 105 -8.11 -2.96 10.18
N GLY A 106 -7.74 -1.91 9.45
CA GLY A 106 -6.36 -1.48 9.25
C GLY A 106 -6.11 -0.10 9.88
N SER A 107 -4.84 0.27 10.05
CA SER A 107 -4.46 1.60 10.53
C SER A 107 -4.34 2.59 9.37
N HIS A 108 -4.92 3.78 9.55
CA HIS A 108 -4.65 4.96 8.72
C HIS A 108 -3.81 6.02 9.46
N GLY A 109 -2.96 5.56 10.40
CA GLY A 109 -2.13 6.43 11.22
C GLY A 109 -2.89 7.16 12.32
N ARG A 110 -2.24 8.18 12.92
CA ARG A 110 -2.78 8.95 14.04
C ARG A 110 -2.98 10.43 13.71
N ARG A 111 -1.91 11.23 13.63
CA ARG A 111 -1.94 12.70 13.49
C ARG A 111 -2.13 13.20 12.06
N HIS A 112 -2.27 12.32 11.08
CA HIS A 112 -2.36 12.66 9.65
C HIS A 112 -1.22 13.59 9.17
N VAL A 113 -0.02 13.39 9.74
CA VAL A 113 1.23 14.08 9.36
C VAL A 113 1.94 13.33 8.24
N ASP A 114 2.84 14.00 7.53
CA ASP A 114 3.74 13.32 6.59
C ASP A 114 4.76 12.46 7.36
N LEU A 115 4.55 11.14 7.30
CA LEU A 115 5.38 10.16 8.02
C LEU A 115 6.85 10.19 7.59
N ASN A 116 7.15 10.66 6.37
CA ASN A 116 8.52 10.73 5.86
C ASN A 116 9.36 11.76 6.64
N THR A 117 8.70 12.79 7.20
CA THR A 117 9.35 13.88 7.94
C THR A 117 9.70 13.52 9.38
N LEU A 118 9.15 12.42 9.91
CA LEU A 118 9.35 12.00 11.30
C LEU A 118 10.72 11.33 11.49
N SER A 119 11.32 11.51 12.67
CA SER A 119 12.43 10.66 13.10
C SER A 119 11.94 9.21 13.29
N GLU A 120 12.85 8.23 13.29
CA GLU A 120 12.49 6.82 13.51
C GLU A 120 11.70 6.62 14.81
N LYS A 121 12.14 7.24 15.89
CA LYS A 121 11.46 7.15 17.19
C LYS A 121 10.04 7.72 17.13
N GLU A 122 9.86 8.86 16.47
CA GLU A 122 8.55 9.48 16.31
C GLU A 122 7.65 8.64 15.41
N LEU A 123 8.18 8.07 14.34
CA LEU A 123 7.46 7.17 13.44
C LEU A 123 7.00 5.90 14.19
N THR A 124 7.89 5.23 14.93
CA THR A 124 7.51 4.07 15.76
C THR A 124 6.42 4.44 16.76
N THR A 125 6.58 5.56 17.46
CA THR A 125 5.57 6.04 18.42
C THR A 125 4.23 6.32 17.74
N GLU A 126 4.25 6.95 16.57
CA GLU A 126 3.06 7.29 15.78
C GLU A 126 2.28 6.04 15.36
N LEU A 127 3.00 5.03 14.84
CA LEU A 127 2.42 3.78 14.35
C LEU A 127 1.95 2.90 15.51
N ASP A 128 2.77 2.73 16.56
CA ASP A 128 2.42 1.88 17.71
C ASP A 128 1.24 2.43 18.49
N SER A 129 1.20 3.76 18.71
CA SER A 129 0.06 4.39 19.40
C SER A 129 -1.24 4.25 18.59
N SER A 130 -1.16 4.35 17.26
CA SER A 130 -2.31 4.13 16.38
C SER A 130 -2.78 2.67 16.48
N LYS A 131 -1.83 1.74 16.38
CA LYS A 131 -2.06 0.30 16.49
C LYS A 131 -2.72 -0.08 17.81
N GLU A 132 -2.13 0.29 18.94
CA GLU A 132 -2.64 -0.07 20.27
C GLU A 132 -4.08 0.43 20.47
N SER A 133 -4.34 1.68 20.08
CA SER A 133 -5.67 2.28 20.18
C SER A 133 -6.70 1.50 19.36
N LEU A 134 -6.37 1.17 18.11
CA LEU A 134 -7.26 0.43 17.22
C LEU A 134 -7.44 -1.04 17.67
N GLU A 135 -6.40 -1.70 18.15
CA GLU A 135 -6.50 -3.06 18.70
C GLU A 135 -7.41 -3.09 19.93
N LYS A 136 -7.27 -2.11 20.83
CA LYS A 136 -8.14 -1.97 22.00
C LYS A 136 -9.60 -1.71 21.63
N LEU A 137 -9.84 -0.86 20.64
CA LEU A 137 -11.19 -0.48 20.22
C LEU A 137 -11.89 -1.55 19.39
N SER A 138 -11.15 -2.29 18.57
CA SER A 138 -11.71 -3.28 17.64
C SER A 138 -11.69 -4.71 18.17
N GLY A 139 -10.78 -5.02 19.10
CA GLY A 139 -10.48 -6.41 19.49
C GLY A 139 -9.78 -7.24 18.40
N GLN A 140 -9.43 -6.62 17.27
CA GLN A 140 -8.68 -7.26 16.18
C GLN A 140 -7.20 -6.89 16.28
N LYS A 141 -6.32 -7.78 15.82
CA LYS A 141 -4.90 -7.48 15.66
C LYS A 141 -4.70 -6.61 14.41
N ILE A 142 -3.99 -5.49 14.54
CA ILE A 142 -3.77 -4.57 13.43
C ILE A 142 -2.41 -4.84 12.78
N ASN A 143 -2.45 -5.36 11.55
CA ASN A 143 -1.25 -5.72 10.76
C ASN A 143 -1.16 -4.97 9.43
N LEU A 144 -2.16 -4.16 9.08
CA LEU A 144 -2.22 -3.41 7.84
C LEU A 144 -2.12 -1.92 8.13
N LEU A 145 -1.30 -1.23 7.33
CA LEU A 145 -1.16 0.22 7.33
C LEU A 145 -1.47 0.73 5.93
N ARG A 146 -2.27 1.80 5.87
CA ARG A 146 -2.33 2.68 4.71
C ARG A 146 -1.90 4.05 5.15
N THR A 147 -0.83 4.57 4.57
CA THR A 147 -0.26 5.84 5.02
C THR A 147 -1.18 7.01 4.65
N PRO A 148 -1.27 8.05 5.51
CA PRO A 148 -1.95 9.29 5.16
C PRO A 148 -1.43 9.86 3.84
N ASN A 149 -2.34 10.27 2.95
CA ASN A 149 -2.05 10.76 1.61
C ASN A 149 -1.26 9.80 0.69
N GLY A 150 -1.07 8.53 1.08
CA GLY A 150 -0.23 7.58 0.35
C GLY A 150 1.26 7.93 0.37
N ALA A 151 1.70 8.83 1.26
CA ALA A 151 3.10 9.21 1.40
C ALA A 151 3.90 8.09 2.08
N TYR A 152 5.01 7.67 1.48
CA TYR A 152 5.91 6.69 2.06
C TYR A 152 7.35 6.84 1.54
N ASP A 153 8.31 6.34 2.31
CA ASP A 153 9.69 6.06 1.93
C ASP A 153 10.09 4.69 2.49
N ASN A 154 11.32 4.22 2.22
CA ASN A 154 11.77 2.93 2.73
C ASN A 154 11.76 2.83 4.26
N LYS A 155 11.92 3.94 4.99
CA LYS A 155 11.87 3.97 6.46
C LYS A 155 10.43 3.75 6.96
N VAL A 156 9.43 4.24 6.23
CA VAL A 156 8.01 4.07 6.58
C VAL A 156 7.51 2.64 6.34
N ILE A 157 8.08 1.93 5.36
CA ILE A 157 7.56 0.61 4.92
C ILE A 157 8.53 -0.57 5.13
N SER A 158 9.65 -0.35 5.82
CA SER A 158 10.61 -1.39 6.22
C SER A 158 10.12 -2.26 7.36
#